data_AF-A0A2D9IAW9-F1
#
_entry.id   AF-A0A2D9IAW9-F1
#
_cell.length_a   1.000
_cell.length_b   1.000
_cell.length_c   1.000
_cell.angle_alpha   90.00
_cell.angle_beta   90.00
_cell.angle_gamma   90.00
#
_symmetry.space_group_name_H-M   'P 1'
#
loop_
_entity.id
_entity.type
_entity.pdbx_description
1 polymer ?
#
loop_
_entity_poly.entity_id
_entity_poly.type
_entity_poly.pdbx_seq_one_letter_code
_entity_poly.pdbx_strand_id
1 'polypeptide(L)'
;MFAIVGLFVFLAFVLALTIGIAFLLDIISPNRSWKSRAVWAALVAAFLPMSLPMITILSELGFTSEAVVPVAGLTIGALFIAAVVCFPAAYFFSKKRAAGRPSPDTQTVFD
;
A
#
# COMPACT_ATOMS: atom_id res chain seq x y z
N MET A 1 7.98 -11.21 -25.12
CA MET A 1 6.53 -10.99 -24.87
C MET A 1 6.09 -11.42 -23.47
N PHE A 2 6.37 -12.65 -23.02
CA PHE A 2 5.92 -13.13 -21.70
C PHE A 2 6.36 -12.28 -20.50
N ALA A 3 7.60 -11.80 -20.46
CA ALA A 3 8.08 -10.95 -19.35
C ALA A 3 7.35 -9.60 -19.25
N ILE A 4 7.01 -9.00 -20.39
CA ILE A 4 6.26 -7.72 -20.45
C ILE A 4 4.83 -7.94 -19.96
N VAL A 5 4.18 -9.00 -20.43
CA VAL A 5 2.83 -9.35 -20.00
C VAL A 5 2.80 -9.65 -18.49
N GLY A 6 3.78 -10.38 -17.99
CA GLY A 6 3.93 -10.65 -16.55
C GLY A 6 4.08 -9.38 -15.71
N LEU A 7 4.88 -8.41 -16.19
CA LEU A 7 5.03 -7.11 -15.53
C LEU A 7 3.70 -6.34 -15.44
N PHE A 8 2.93 -6.30 -16.54
CA PHE A 8 1.62 -5.63 -16.53
C PHE A 8 0.62 -6.31 -15.61
N VAL A 9 0.57 -7.64 -15.60
CA VAL A 9 -0.30 -8.41 -14.70
C VAL A 9 0.07 -8.15 -13.24
N PHE A 10 1.37 -8.15 -12.92
CA PHE A 10 1.85 -7.84 -11.58
C PHE A 10 1.49 -6.41 -11.16
N LEU A 11 1.72 -5.43 -12.04
CA LEU A 11 1.34 -4.03 -11.79
C LEU A 11 -0.17 -3.87 -11.57
N ALA A 12 -0.99 -4.51 -12.41
CA ALA A 12 -2.44 -4.48 -12.26
C ALA A 12 -2.89 -5.10 -10.92
N PHE A 13 -2.28 -6.21 -10.52
CA PHE A 13 -2.51 -6.85 -9.24
C PHE A 13 -2.15 -5.92 -8.07
N VAL A 14 -0.95 -5.32 -8.08
CA VAL A 14 -0.50 -4.39 -7.02
C VAL A 14 -1.41 -3.17 -6.93
N LEU A 15 -1.86 -2.62 -8.05
CA LEU A 15 -2.80 -1.50 -8.07
C LEU A 15 -4.17 -1.88 -7.52
N ALA A 16 -4.72 -3.02 -7.93
CA ALA A 16 -5.99 -3.53 -7.41
C ALA A 16 -5.92 -3.74 -5.89
N LEU A 17 -4.82 -4.33 -5.42
CA LEU A 17 -4.57 -4.57 -4.01
C LEU A 17 -4.44 -3.25 -3.23
N THR A 18 -3.74 -2.26 -3.79
CA THR A 18 -3.62 -0.91 -3.20
C THR A 18 -4.98 -0.24 -3.01
N ILE A 19 -5.84 -0.29 -4.05
CA ILE A 19 -7.19 0.29 -3.99
C ILE A 19 -8.05 -0.48 -2.97
N GLY A 20 -7.97 -1.81 -2.95
CA GLY A 20 -8.66 -2.65 -1.98
C GLY A 20 -8.31 -2.32 -0.54
N ILE A 21 -7.01 -2.13 -0.23
CA ILE A 21 -6.56 -1.75 1.11
C ILE A 21 -6.98 -0.30 1.44
N ALA A 22 -6.88 0.63 0.49
CA ALA A 22 -7.33 2.01 0.71
C ALA A 22 -8.84 2.08 1.01
N PHE A 23 -9.63 1.23 0.35
CA PHE A 23 -11.05 1.02 0.61
C PHE A 23 -11.29 0.42 2.00
N LEU A 24 -10.56 -0.63 2.37
CA LEU A 24 -10.68 -1.27 3.68
C LEU A 24 -10.35 -0.32 4.83
N LEU A 25 -9.28 0.47 4.70
CA LEU A 25 -8.90 1.51 5.65
C LEU A 25 -9.95 2.63 5.76
N ASP A 26 -10.78 2.83 4.72
CA ASP A 26 -11.92 3.75 4.76
C ASP A 26 -13.02 3.33 5.72
N ILE A 27 -13.22 2.02 5.82
CA ILE A 27 -14.25 1.40 6.64
C ILE A 27 -13.76 1.24 8.07
N ILE A 28 -12.53 0.75 8.25
CA ILE A 28 -11.98 0.43 9.58
C ILE A 28 -11.55 1.69 10.34
N SER A 29 -11.05 2.72 9.65
CA SER A 29 -10.51 3.93 10.29
C SER A 29 -11.07 5.21 9.66
N PRO A 30 -12.39 5.43 9.68
CA PRO A 30 -13.01 6.58 9.04
C PRO A 30 -12.55 7.92 9.63
N ASN A 31 -12.14 7.92 10.91
CA ASN A 31 -11.69 9.12 11.64
C ASN A 31 -10.24 9.52 11.35
N ARG A 32 -9.45 8.68 10.66
CA ARG A 32 -8.09 9.08 10.24
C ARG A 32 -8.14 9.98 9.02
N SER A 33 -7.19 10.91 8.95
CA SER A 33 -7.01 11.75 7.76
C SER A 33 -6.83 10.88 6.52
N TRP A 34 -7.46 11.31 5.42
CA TRP A 34 -7.37 10.61 4.13
C TRP A 34 -5.92 10.48 3.64
N LYS A 35 -5.05 11.45 4.00
CA LYS A 35 -3.62 11.42 3.73
C LYS A 35 -2.93 10.26 4.45
N SER A 36 -3.19 10.11 5.75
CA SER A 36 -2.62 9.00 6.53
C SER A 36 -3.06 7.66 5.97
N ARG A 37 -4.34 7.53 5.61
CA ARG A 37 -4.88 6.30 5.04
C ARG A 37 -4.27 5.94 3.69
N ALA A 38 -3.99 6.93 2.84
CA ALA A 38 -3.27 6.71 1.58
C ALA A 38 -1.85 6.19 1.81
N VAL A 39 -1.12 6.76 2.78
CA VAL A 39 0.23 6.28 3.17
C VAL A 39 0.18 4.83 3.66
N TRP A 40 -0.73 4.52 4.58
CA TRP A 40 -0.88 3.15 5.10
C TRP A 40 -1.30 2.16 4.02
N ALA A 41 -2.21 2.54 3.13
CA ALA A 41 -2.61 1.70 2.02
C ALA A 41 -1.43 1.38 1.09
N ALA A 42 -0.63 2.39 0.74
CA ALA A 42 0.53 2.23 -0.12
C ALA A 42 1.62 1.34 0.49
N LEU A 43 1.90 1.52 1.79
CA LEU A 43 2.87 0.71 2.52
C LEU A 43 2.43 -0.75 2.59
N VAL A 44 1.21 -1.01 3.06
CA VAL A 44 0.73 -2.40 3.19
C VAL A 44 0.66 -3.06 1.82
N ALA A 45 0.20 -2.35 0.78
CA ALA A 45 0.09 -2.93 -0.55
C ALA A 45 1.43 -3.31 -1.19
N ALA A 46 2.49 -2.56 -0.91
CA ALA A 46 3.82 -2.85 -1.43
C ALA A 46 4.56 -3.92 -0.60
N PHE A 47 4.40 -3.89 0.73
CA PHE A 47 5.05 -4.85 1.62
C PHE A 47 4.38 -6.23 1.61
N LEU A 48 3.07 -6.32 1.38
CA LEU A 48 2.37 -7.59 1.37
C LEU A 48 2.96 -8.60 0.37
N PRO A 49 3.12 -8.29 -0.93
CA PRO A 49 3.73 -9.22 -1.88
C PRO A 49 5.23 -9.43 -1.62
N MET A 50 5.93 -8.41 -1.13
CA MET A 50 7.37 -8.51 -0.81
C MET A 50 7.65 -9.30 0.47
N SER A 51 6.65 -9.49 1.32
CA SER A 51 6.80 -10.28 2.55
C SER A 51 7.02 -11.77 2.27
N LEU A 52 6.44 -12.32 1.19
CA LEU A 52 6.67 -13.71 0.79
C LEU A 52 8.16 -14.04 0.59
N PRO A 53 8.88 -13.38 -0.34
CA PRO A 53 10.30 -13.67 -0.53
C PRO A 53 11.15 -13.34 0.70
N MET A 54 10.78 -12.32 1.50
CA MET A 54 11.46 -12.04 2.77
C MET A 54 11.34 -13.20 3.76
N ILE A 55 10.14 -13.75 3.92
CA ILE A 55 9.89 -14.90 4.81
C ILE A 55 10.66 -16.13 4.30
N THR A 56 10.66 -16.38 2.99
CA THR A 56 11.44 -17.49 2.41
C THR A 56 12.93 -17.37 2.74
N ILE A 57 13.53 -16.21 2.49
CA ILE A 57 14.95 -15.97 2.80
C ILE A 57 15.24 -16.16 4.29
N LEU A 58 14.40 -15.58 5.16
CA LEU A 58 14.57 -15.70 6.61
C LEU A 58 14.35 -17.13 7.10
N SER A 59 13.51 -17.92 6.44
CA SER A 59 13.26 -19.32 6.79
C SER A 59 14.42 -20.24 6.39
N GLU A 60 15.14 -19.92 5.31
CA GLU A 60 16.25 -20.72 4.81
C GLU A 60 17.60 -20.34 5.44
N LEU A 61 17.86 -19.04 5.57
CA LEU A 61 19.15 -18.51 6.03
C LEU A 61 19.15 -18.08 7.50
N GLY A 62 17.98 -17.98 8.13
CA GLY A 62 17.83 -17.42 9.48
C GLY A 62 18.25 -15.95 9.56
N PHE A 63 18.57 -15.50 10.77
CA PHE A 63 19.10 -14.14 11.03
C PHE A 63 20.63 -14.09 10.91
N THR A 64 21.15 -14.57 9.79
CA THR A 64 22.59 -14.52 9.47
C THR A 64 22.93 -13.23 8.72
N SER A 65 24.21 -12.86 8.69
CA SER A 65 24.71 -11.71 7.91
C SER A 65 24.40 -11.84 6.42
N GLU A 66 24.32 -13.06 5.90
CA GLU A 66 24.01 -13.37 4.50
C GLU A 66 22.56 -13.04 4.13
N ALA A 67 21.63 -13.11 5.09
CA ALA A 67 20.22 -12.74 4.90
C ALA A 67 20.00 -11.22 4.91
N VAL A 68 20.91 -10.43 5.51
CA VAL A 68 20.73 -8.98 5.69
C VAL A 68 20.63 -8.25 4.37
N VAL A 69 21.55 -8.54 3.45
CA VAL A 69 21.62 -7.87 2.13
C VAL A 69 20.35 -8.09 1.30
N PRO A 70 19.88 -9.34 1.07
CA PRO A 70 18.68 -9.56 0.28
C PRO A 70 17.40 -9.06 0.96
N VAL A 71 17.27 -9.19 2.29
CA VAL A 71 16.11 -8.65 3.02
C VAL A 71 16.08 -7.12 2.97
N ALA A 72 17.23 -6.45 3.11
CA ALA A 72 17.34 -5.01 2.94
C ALA A 72 16.99 -4.58 1.51
N GLY A 73 17.47 -5.31 0.50
CA GLY A 73 17.14 -5.08 -0.91
C GLY A 73 15.64 -5.16 -1.19
N LEU A 74 14.97 -6.20 -0.67
CA LEU A 74 13.52 -6.36 -0.79
C LEU A 74 12.77 -5.24 -0.05
N THR A 75 13.28 -4.81 1.10
CA THR A 75 12.67 -3.72 1.90
C THR A 75 12.75 -2.39 1.16
N ILE A 76 13.92 -2.05 0.62
CA ILE A 76 14.13 -0.84 -0.17
C ILE A 76 13.30 -0.90 -1.46
N GLY A 77 13.26 -2.05 -2.12
CA GLY A 77 12.41 -2.28 -3.31
C GLY A 77 10.92 -2.08 -2.99
N ALA A 78 10.43 -2.61 -1.87
CA ALA A 78 9.07 -2.42 -1.41
C ALA A 78 8.76 -0.94 -1.14
N LEU A 79 9.67 -0.22 -0.49
CA LEU A 79 9.51 1.22 -0.24
C LEU A 79 9.48 2.03 -1.54
N PHE A 80 10.32 1.68 -2.51
CA PHE A 80 10.32 2.34 -3.82
C PHE A 80 9.00 2.12 -4.57
N ILE A 81 8.49 0.89 -4.59
CA ILE A 81 7.18 0.57 -5.19
C ILE A 81 6.06 1.31 -4.43
N ALA A 82 6.12 1.33 -3.09
CA ALA A 82 5.18 2.06 -2.27
C ALA A 82 5.13 3.54 -2.64
N ALA A 83 6.30 4.18 -2.80
CA ALA A 83 6.40 5.61 -3.09
C ALA A 83 6.02 5.97 -4.53
N VAL A 84 6.47 5.18 -5.51
CA VAL A 84 6.36 5.53 -6.94
C VAL A 84 5.04 5.04 -7.55
N VAL A 85 4.53 3.88 -7.13
CA VAL A 85 3.37 3.24 -7.76
C VAL A 85 2.15 3.29 -6.84
N CYS A 86 2.28 2.75 -5.62
CA CYS A 86 1.12 2.57 -4.74
C CYS A 86 0.63 3.90 -4.15
N PHE A 87 1.55 4.80 -3.76
CA PHE A 87 1.19 6.06 -3.12
C PHE A 87 0.40 7.00 -4.03
N PRO A 88 0.79 7.26 -5.30
CA PRO A 88 -0.03 8.06 -6.20
C PRO A 88 -1.43 7.46 -6.39
N ALA A 89 -1.52 6.14 -6.63
CA ALA A 89 -2.79 5.45 -6.79
C ALA A 89 -3.69 5.57 -5.54
N ALA A 90 -3.14 5.28 -4.36
CA ALA A 90 -3.84 5.41 -3.08
C ALA A 90 -4.24 6.86 -2.80
N TYR A 91 -3.37 7.83 -3.09
CA TYR A 91 -3.61 9.24 -2.88
C TYR A 91 -4.77 9.76 -3.74
N PHE A 92 -4.76 9.47 -5.04
CA PHE A 92 -5.86 9.89 -5.93
C PHE A 92 -7.18 9.25 -5.53
N PHE A 93 -7.18 7.96 -5.18
CA PHE A 93 -8.37 7.26 -4.73
C PHE A 93 -8.92 7.82 -3.41
N SER A 94 -8.06 7.96 -2.39
CA SER A 94 -8.44 8.51 -1.08
C SER A 94 -8.88 9.97 -1.17
N LYS A 95 -8.24 10.79 -2.00
CA LYS A 95 -8.64 12.19 -2.25
C LYS A 95 -10.02 12.28 -2.90
N LYS A 96 -10.27 11.50 -3.95
CA LYS A 96 -11.57 11.47 -4.65
C LYS A 96 -12.69 11.02 -3.71
N ARG A 97 -12.41 10.02 -2.87
CA ARG A 97 -13.37 9.51 -1.89
C ARG A 97 -13.63 10.49 -0.74
N ALA A 98 -12.60 11.19 -0.27
CA ALA A 98 -12.75 12.22 0.76
C ALA A 98 -13.57 13.41 0.26
N ALA A 99 -13.42 13.82 -1.00
CA ALA A 99 -14.22 14.88 -1.61
C ALA A 99 -15.71 14.54 -1.75
N GLY A 100 -16.05 13.25 -1.79
CA GLY A 100 -17.44 12.77 -1.83
C GLY A 100 -18.10 12.60 -0.46
N ARG A 101 -17.37 12.82 0.64
CA ARG A 101 -17.94 12.80 1.99
C ARG A 101 -18.40 14.21 2.36
N PRO A 102 -19.64 14.41 2.85
CA PRO A 102 -20.05 15.71 3.38
C PRO A 102 -19.12 16.10 4.53
N SER A 103 -18.65 17.35 4.55
CA SER A 103 -17.79 17.86 5.62
C SER A 103 -18.49 17.70 6.97
N PRO A 104 -17.77 17.22 8.02
CA PRO A 104 -18.33 17.13 9.37
C PRO A 104 -18.73 18.50 9.95
N ASP A 105 -18.27 19.61 9.35
CA ASP A 105 -18.65 20.99 9.70
C ASP A 105 -20.12 21.36 9.35
N THR A 106 -20.90 20.41 8.81
CA THR A 106 -22.35 20.57 8.61
C THR A 106 -23.18 19.95 9.74
N GLN A 107 -22.60 19.73 10.92
CA GLN A 107 -23.41 19.67 12.13
C GLN A 107 -23.75 21.10 12.54
N THR A 108 -24.79 21.66 11.93
CA THR A 108 -25.53 22.77 12.55
C THR A 108 -25.92 22.31 13.95
N VAL A 109 -25.34 22.96 14.95
CA VAL A 109 -25.84 22.99 16.32
C VAL A 109 -27.32 23.34 16.22
N PHE A 110 -28.19 22.35 16.47
CA PHE A 110 -29.59 22.62 16.77
C PHE A 110 -29.62 23.03 18.25
N ASP A 111 -29.64 24.35 18.48
CA ASP A 111 -30.19 24.94 19.70
C ASP A 111 -31.72 24.77 19.71
#